data_AF-A0A9D4Q0R1-F1
#
_entry.id   AF-A0A9D4Q0R1-F1
#
_cell.length_a   1.000
_cell.length_b   1.000
_cell.length_c   1.000
_cell.angle_alpha   90.00
_cell.angle_beta   90.00
_cell.angle_gamma   90.00
#
_symmetry.space_group_name_H-M   'P 1'
#
loop_
_entity.id
_entity.type
_entity.pdbx_description
1 polymer ?
#
loop_
_entity_poly.entity_id
_entity_poly.type
_entity_poly.pdbx_seq_one_letter_code
_entity_poly.pdbx_strand_id
1 'polypeptide(L)'
;MEKSKLGPTRFVCAGAVEAGRIGDDKCTIIRLSEPIKEAYAKEHNLDYNRLLDSSDYKELYRAKMVAWGEEKRNQDLSFFCRLAVKKRGQPGFPVWIVSDARRESDVEYFRETFACPTLTLRVKAREGTRRDRGWVHTPGIDDATTECGLDHMDNWDFVISNNDDDDLEGQLESVLQAVHQHCS
;
A
#
# COMPACT_ATOMS: atom_id res chain seq x y z
N MET A 1 6.34 26.69 5.94
CA MET A 1 5.40 26.43 4.83
C MET A 1 4.30 25.57 5.40
N GLU A 2 3.12 26.13 5.56
CA GLU A 2 1.98 25.48 6.21
C GLU A 2 1.48 24.34 5.33
N LYS A 3 1.61 23.08 5.80
CA LYS A 3 1.01 21.92 5.12
C LYS A 3 -0.51 22.11 5.19
N SER A 4 -1.12 22.68 4.16
CA SER A 4 -2.59 22.74 4.04
C SER A 4 -3.10 21.30 4.00
N LYS A 5 -3.64 20.81 5.12
CA LYS A 5 -4.22 19.47 5.21
C LYS A 5 -5.30 19.34 4.13
N LEU A 6 -5.20 18.29 3.31
CA LEU A 6 -6.21 17.99 2.30
C LEU A 6 -7.55 17.70 3.00
N GLY A 7 -8.67 18.12 2.38
CA GLY A 7 -10.02 18.05 2.95
C GLY A 7 -10.47 16.64 3.40
N PRO A 8 -11.64 16.52 4.04
CA PRO A 8 -12.07 15.32 4.76
C PRO A 8 -12.21 14.13 3.81
N THR A 9 -11.16 13.32 3.78
CA THR A 9 -11.06 12.09 3.01
C THR A 9 -10.58 11.05 4.01
N ARG A 10 -11.32 9.95 4.17
CA ARG A 10 -11.08 8.96 5.23
C ARG A 10 -10.12 7.89 4.68
N PHE A 11 -9.06 7.59 5.42
CA PHE A 11 -7.95 6.74 4.94
C PHE A 11 -7.93 5.40 5.67
N VAL A 12 -7.78 4.34 4.89
CA VAL A 12 -7.58 2.99 5.38
C VAL A 12 -6.34 2.45 4.69
N CYS A 13 -5.25 2.28 5.42
CA CYS A 13 -4.09 1.55 4.94
C CYS A 13 -4.39 0.06 5.13
N ALA A 14 -5.13 -0.53 4.19
CA ALA A 14 -5.45 -1.95 4.20
C ALA A 14 -4.85 -2.69 3.01
N GLY A 15 -3.95 -3.62 3.32
CA GLY A 15 -3.81 -4.82 2.49
C GLY A 15 -5.05 -5.69 2.69
N ALA A 16 -5.74 -6.02 1.59
CA ALA A 16 -6.78 -7.05 1.52
C ALA A 16 -8.17 -6.79 2.13
N VAL A 17 -8.65 -5.54 2.22
CA VAL A 17 -10.12 -5.33 2.30
C VAL A 17 -10.68 -5.32 0.89
N GLU A 18 -11.62 -6.22 0.59
CA GLU A 18 -12.33 -6.21 -0.68
C GLU A 18 -13.14 -4.92 -0.81
N ALA A 19 -12.73 -4.05 -1.74
CA ALA A 19 -13.39 -2.79 -2.05
C ALA A 19 -14.92 -2.94 -2.23
N GLY A 20 -15.35 -4.07 -2.81
CA GLY A 20 -16.76 -4.41 -3.01
C GLY A 20 -17.59 -4.49 -1.72
N ARG A 21 -16.98 -4.80 -0.57
CA ARG A 21 -17.68 -4.85 0.73
C ARG A 21 -17.93 -3.47 1.35
N ILE A 22 -17.14 -2.47 0.97
CA ILE A 22 -17.36 -1.07 1.36
C ILE A 22 -18.33 -0.39 0.39
N GLY A 23 -18.30 -0.81 -0.89
CA GLY A 23 -19.08 -0.26 -1.99
C GLY A 23 -18.15 0.39 -3.02
N ASP A 24 -18.34 0.03 -4.29
CA ASP A 24 -17.49 0.46 -5.39
C ASP A 24 -17.55 1.99 -5.65
N ASP A 25 -18.63 2.64 -5.20
CA ASP A 25 -18.83 4.09 -5.23
C ASP A 25 -18.34 4.79 -3.95
N LYS A 26 -17.99 4.04 -2.91
CA LYS A 26 -17.63 4.56 -1.58
C LYS A 26 -16.15 4.40 -1.24
N CYS A 27 -15.43 3.54 -1.95
CA CYS A 27 -14.01 3.37 -1.71
C CYS A 27 -13.19 3.37 -2.99
N THR A 28 -11.89 3.57 -2.82
CA THR A 28 -10.96 3.40 -3.92
C THR A 28 -9.60 2.91 -3.50
N ILE A 29 -8.93 2.19 -4.40
CA ILE A 29 -7.60 1.64 -4.14
C ILE A 29 -6.54 2.58 -4.71
N ILE A 30 -5.54 2.87 -3.89
CA ILE A 30 -4.35 3.65 -4.22
C ILE A 30 -3.15 2.73 -4.14
N ARG A 31 -2.37 2.71 -5.22
CA ARG A 31 -1.14 1.94 -5.35
C ARG A 31 0.05 2.87 -5.44
N LEU A 32 0.93 2.85 -4.45
CA LEU A 32 2.20 3.60 -4.42
C LEU A 32 3.19 3.05 -5.46
N SER A 33 3.06 1.80 -5.87
CA SER A 33 3.88 1.22 -6.94
C SER A 33 3.57 1.79 -8.34
N GLU A 34 2.37 2.30 -8.57
CA GLU A 34 2.01 2.92 -9.86
C GLU A 34 2.81 4.20 -10.18
N PRO A 35 2.85 5.23 -9.31
CA PRO A 35 3.65 6.42 -9.57
C PRO A 35 5.15 6.13 -9.60
N ILE A 36 5.64 5.08 -8.91
CA ILE A 36 7.03 4.63 -9.03
C ILE A 36 7.30 4.20 -10.48
N LYS A 37 6.48 3.30 -11.02
CA LYS A 37 6.63 2.80 -12.40
C LYS A 37 6.50 3.91 -13.43
N GLU A 38 5.54 4.81 -13.26
CA GLU A 38 5.29 5.90 -14.19
C GLU A 38 6.45 6.91 -14.20
N ALA A 39 6.92 7.31 -13.01
CA ALA A 39 8.03 8.25 -12.90
C ALA A 39 9.35 7.62 -13.36
N TYR A 40 9.61 6.34 -13.06
CA TYR A 40 10.77 5.61 -13.57
C TYR A 40 10.74 5.51 -15.09
N ALA A 41 9.60 5.13 -15.68
CA ALA A 41 9.45 5.02 -17.13
C ALA A 41 9.74 6.35 -17.82
N LYS A 42 9.21 7.45 -17.27
CA LYS A 42 9.40 8.80 -17.80
C LYS A 42 10.86 9.25 -17.72
N GLU A 43 11.53 9.02 -16.59
CA GLU A 43 12.93 9.45 -16.39
C GLU A 43 13.92 8.66 -17.27
N HIS A 44 13.62 7.38 -17.51
CA HIS A 44 14.48 6.49 -18.30
C HIS A 44 14.02 6.29 -19.75
N ASN A 45 13.03 7.06 -20.21
CA ASN A 45 12.46 6.97 -21.57
C ASN A 45 12.04 5.53 -21.94
N LEU A 46 11.41 4.82 -21.00
CA LEU A 46 10.90 3.46 -21.17
C LEU A 46 9.41 3.48 -21.48
N ASP A 47 8.93 2.43 -22.14
CA ASP A 47 7.50 2.21 -22.36
C ASP A 47 6.84 1.76 -21.04
N TYR A 48 6.00 2.64 -20.48
CA TYR A 48 5.24 2.38 -19.26
C TYR A 48 4.35 1.14 -19.37
N ASN A 49 3.70 0.91 -20.51
CA ASN A 49 2.80 -0.23 -20.69
C ASN A 49 3.56 -1.56 -20.62
N ARG A 50 4.81 -1.58 -21.11
CA ARG A 50 5.68 -2.77 -21.03
C ARG A 50 6.23 -3.02 -19.63
N LEU A 51 6.28 -2.00 -18.76
CA LEU A 51 6.60 -2.14 -17.34
C LEU A 51 5.41 -2.63 -16.50
N LEU A 52 4.20 -2.57 -17.05
CA LEU A 52 2.99 -3.16 -16.45
C LEU A 52 2.83 -4.64 -16.81
N ASP A 53 3.31 -5.07 -17.97
CA ASP A 53 3.18 -6.45 -18.47
C ASP A 53 4.03 -7.45 -17.68
N SER A 54 3.48 -8.64 -17.44
CA SER A 54 4.06 -9.73 -16.63
C SER A 54 5.06 -10.57 -17.42
N SER A 55 6.08 -9.92 -18.00
CA SER A 55 7.14 -10.57 -18.77
C SER A 55 8.49 -10.52 -18.05
N ASP A 56 9.46 -11.33 -18.49
CA ASP A 56 10.86 -11.31 -18.02
C ASP A 56 11.50 -9.91 -18.06
N TYR A 57 10.96 -9.03 -18.90
CA TYR A 57 11.27 -7.62 -18.98
C TYR A 57 11.05 -6.91 -17.63
N LYS A 58 9.99 -7.24 -16.89
CA LYS A 58 9.65 -6.63 -15.60
C LYS A 58 10.68 -6.99 -14.52
N GLU A 59 11.10 -8.25 -14.44
CA GLU A 59 12.10 -8.68 -13.46
C GLU A 59 13.47 -8.04 -13.73
N LEU A 60 13.85 -7.87 -15.01
CA LEU A 60 15.09 -7.21 -15.40
C LEU A 60 15.20 -5.77 -14.87
N TYR A 61 14.08 -5.03 -14.85
CA TYR A 61 14.05 -3.64 -14.37
C TYR A 61 13.58 -3.50 -12.92
N ARG A 62 13.02 -4.55 -12.28
CA ARG A 62 12.52 -4.49 -10.90
C ARG A 62 13.61 -4.01 -9.94
N ALA A 63 14.78 -4.64 -9.96
CA ALA A 63 15.87 -4.27 -9.05
C ALA A 63 16.35 -2.82 -9.28
N LYS A 64 16.46 -2.39 -10.54
CA LYS A 64 16.86 -1.02 -10.89
C LYS A 64 15.81 0.01 -10.47
N MET A 65 14.53 -0.30 -10.68
CA MET A 65 13.41 0.55 -10.31
C MET A 65 13.27 0.66 -8.78
N VAL A 66 13.51 -0.44 -8.06
CA VAL A 66 13.56 -0.42 -6.58
C VAL A 66 14.71 0.47 -6.12
N ALA A 67 15.93 0.28 -6.63
CA ALA A 67 17.08 1.10 -6.25
C ALA A 67 16.86 2.60 -6.53
N TRP A 68 16.34 2.92 -7.72
CA TRP A 68 15.96 4.29 -8.07
C TRP A 68 14.84 4.84 -7.17
N GLY A 69 13.85 4.01 -6.82
CA GLY A 69 12.77 4.39 -5.92
C GLY A 69 13.28 4.72 -4.52
N GLU A 70 14.22 3.92 -3.98
CA GLU A 70 14.88 4.20 -2.71
C GLU A 70 15.70 5.49 -2.79
N GLU A 71 16.42 5.74 -3.89
CA GLU A 71 17.16 7.00 -4.07
C GLU A 71 16.23 8.23 -4.01
N LYS A 72 15.09 8.20 -4.71
CA LYS A 72 14.09 9.28 -4.63
C LYS A 72 13.52 9.42 -3.22
N ARG A 73 13.27 8.32 -2.51
CA ARG A 73 12.77 8.34 -1.12
C ARG A 73 13.79 8.90 -0.13
N ASN A 74 15.08 8.61 -0.33
CA ASN A 74 16.15 9.17 0.50
C ASN A 74 16.24 10.70 0.39
N GLN A 75 15.88 11.25 -0.77
CA GLN A 75 15.78 12.70 -0.97
C GLN A 75 14.46 13.25 -0.43
N ASP A 76 13.37 12.50 -0.58
CA ASP A 76 12.03 12.88 -0.13
C ASP A 76 11.16 11.65 0.15
N LEU A 77 11.02 11.33 1.44
CA LEU A 77 10.32 10.14 1.92
C LEU A 77 8.87 10.06 1.42
N SER A 78 8.22 11.21 1.20
CA SER A 78 6.81 11.32 0.84
C SER A 78 6.58 11.48 -0.68
N PHE A 79 7.63 11.40 -1.50
CA PHE A 79 7.57 11.68 -2.94
C PHE A 79 6.46 10.89 -3.65
N PHE A 80 6.47 9.56 -3.51
CA PHE A 80 5.49 8.69 -4.18
C PHE A 80 4.11 8.79 -3.57
N CYS A 81 4.00 9.03 -2.27
CA CYS A 81 2.71 9.25 -1.61
C CYS A 81 2.02 10.50 -2.15
N ARG A 82 2.76 11.61 -2.31
CA ARG A 82 2.23 12.83 -2.93
C ARG A 82 1.85 12.62 -4.38
N LEU A 83 2.64 11.88 -5.16
CA LEU A 83 2.30 11.55 -6.54
C LEU A 83 1.02 10.71 -6.64
N ALA A 84 0.88 9.69 -5.78
CA ALA A 84 -0.31 8.84 -5.74
C ALA A 84 -1.58 9.65 -5.41
N VAL A 85 -1.51 10.50 -4.38
CA VAL A 85 -2.60 11.40 -3.97
C VAL A 85 -2.93 12.40 -5.08
N LYS A 86 -1.91 13.02 -5.71
CA LYS A 86 -2.11 13.99 -6.79
C LYS A 86 -2.75 13.33 -8.02
N LYS A 87 -2.29 12.13 -8.39
CA LYS A 87 -2.83 11.36 -9.53
C LYS A 87 -4.29 10.97 -9.29
N ARG A 88 -4.66 10.71 -8.03
CA ARG A 88 -6.04 10.44 -7.66
C ARG A 88 -6.98 11.64 -7.84
N GLY A 89 -6.48 12.86 -7.63
CA GLY A 89 -7.29 14.07 -7.73
C GLY A 89 -8.14 14.35 -6.49
N GLN A 90 -9.16 15.20 -6.62
CA GLN A 90 -10.06 15.55 -5.50
C GLN A 90 -10.88 14.33 -5.03
N PRO A 91 -11.25 14.26 -3.74
CA PRO A 91 -11.93 13.10 -3.19
C PRO A 91 -13.36 12.97 -3.72
N GLY A 92 -13.53 12.13 -4.75
CA GLY A 92 -14.84 11.59 -5.14
C GLY A 92 -15.28 10.40 -4.28
N PHE A 93 -14.39 9.89 -3.42
CA PHE A 93 -14.61 8.68 -2.62
C PHE A 93 -14.32 8.98 -1.15
N PRO A 94 -15.22 8.64 -0.23
CA PRO A 94 -15.01 8.87 1.19
C PRO A 94 -13.90 7.99 1.76
N VAL A 95 -13.65 6.79 1.21
CA VAL A 95 -12.65 5.83 1.72
C VAL A 95 -11.51 5.61 0.73
N TRP A 96 -10.26 5.78 1.15
CA TRP A 96 -9.07 5.50 0.33
C TRP A 96 -8.28 4.34 0.92
N ILE A 97 -8.11 3.28 0.13
CA ILE A 97 -7.40 2.05 0.47
C ILE A 97 -5.99 2.10 -0.08
N VAL A 98 -4.97 2.27 0.76
CA VAL A 98 -3.57 2.21 0.32
C VAL A 98 -3.09 0.76 0.42
N SER A 99 -2.97 0.07 -0.72
CA SER A 99 -2.83 -1.40 -0.74
C SER A 99 -1.39 -1.92 -0.67
N ASP A 100 -0.40 -1.09 -0.98
CA ASP A 100 1.01 -1.50 -1.18
C ASP A 100 2.00 -0.55 -0.48
N ALA A 101 1.61 -0.04 0.69
CA ALA A 101 2.54 0.63 1.61
C ALA A 101 3.63 -0.34 2.07
N ARG A 102 4.89 0.09 2.00
CA ARG A 102 6.06 -0.78 2.28
C ARG A 102 7.03 -0.15 3.27
N ARG A 103 6.84 1.12 3.62
CA ARG A 103 7.71 1.87 4.54
C ARG A 103 6.87 2.51 5.63
N GLU A 104 7.44 2.62 6.83
CA GLU A 104 6.83 3.38 7.92
C GLU A 104 6.53 4.84 7.50
N SER A 105 7.43 5.45 6.73
CA SER A 105 7.23 6.80 6.19
C SER A 105 6.04 6.92 5.23
N ASP A 106 5.62 5.83 4.57
CA ASP A 106 4.37 5.82 3.80
C ASP A 106 3.18 6.00 4.76
N VAL A 107 3.16 5.23 5.85
CA VAL A 107 2.10 5.25 6.87
C VAL A 107 2.04 6.59 7.58
N GLU A 108 3.19 7.11 8.01
CA GLU A 108 3.31 8.43 8.65
C GLU A 108 2.78 9.54 7.75
N TYR A 109 3.12 9.51 6.46
CA TYR A 109 2.60 10.50 5.51
C TYR A 109 1.08 10.54 5.50
N PHE A 110 0.40 9.40 5.44
CA PHE A 110 -1.08 9.37 5.42
C PHE A 110 -1.67 9.79 6.77
N ARG A 111 -1.07 9.38 7.89
CA ARG A 111 -1.46 9.82 9.24
C ARG A 111 -1.36 11.33 9.43
N GLU A 112 -0.33 11.97 8.90
CA GLU A 112 -0.10 13.42 9.06
C GLU A 112 -0.86 14.29 8.05
N THR A 113 -0.99 13.82 6.82
CA THR A 113 -1.47 14.64 5.69
C THR A 113 -2.98 14.86 5.73
N PHE A 114 -3.72 13.90 6.27
CA PHE A 114 -5.18 13.90 6.23
C PHE A 114 -5.77 14.14 7.61
N ALA A 115 -6.86 14.90 7.66
CA ALA A 115 -7.53 15.23 8.91
C ALA A 115 -8.34 14.04 9.48
N CYS A 116 -8.80 13.14 8.61
CA CYS A 116 -9.51 11.95 9.03
C CYS A 116 -8.55 10.90 9.58
N PRO A 117 -8.99 10.05 10.52
CA PRO A 117 -8.19 8.95 11.03
C PRO A 117 -7.69 8.05 9.89
N THR A 118 -6.42 7.66 9.97
CA THR A 118 -5.83 6.63 9.13
C THR A 118 -5.80 5.33 9.91
N LEU A 119 -6.56 4.33 9.47
CA LEU A 119 -6.53 2.98 10.05
C LEU A 119 -5.42 2.16 9.39
N THR A 120 -4.58 1.48 10.17
CA THR A 120 -3.52 0.60 9.67
C THR A 120 -3.87 -0.87 9.86
N LEU A 121 -3.72 -1.64 8.79
CA LEU A 121 -4.01 -3.08 8.80
C LEU A 121 -2.80 -3.86 8.26
N ARG A 122 -2.33 -4.83 9.05
CA ARG A 122 -1.28 -5.79 8.68
C ARG A 122 -1.85 -7.15 8.38
N VAL A 123 -1.60 -7.67 7.20
CA VAL A 123 -1.89 -9.08 6.88
C VAL A 123 -0.66 -9.92 7.22
N LYS A 124 -0.85 -11.01 7.98
CA LYS A 124 0.18 -12.00 8.30
C LYS A 124 -0.31 -13.39 7.87
N ALA A 125 0.62 -14.24 7.47
CA ALA A 125 0.38 -15.66 7.27
C ALA A 125 1.59 -16.42 7.83
N ARG A 126 1.34 -17.56 8.46
CA ARG A 126 2.40 -18.47 8.93
C ARG A 126 3.21 -18.93 7.74
N GLU A 127 4.48 -19.22 8.00
CA GLU A 127 5.39 -19.66 6.95
C GLU A 127 4.91 -20.94 6.26
N GLY A 128 4.35 -21.90 7.02
CA GLY A 128 3.73 -23.12 6.48
C GLY A 128 2.63 -22.81 5.46
N THR A 129 1.65 -21.99 5.83
CA THR A 129 0.57 -21.52 4.93
C THR A 129 1.13 -20.86 3.67
N ARG A 130 2.16 -20.03 3.79
CA ARG A 130 2.80 -19.38 2.63
C ARG A 130 3.44 -20.42 1.72
N ARG A 131 4.19 -21.38 2.28
CA ARG A 131 4.84 -22.47 1.54
C ARG A 131 3.83 -23.37 0.83
N ASP A 132 2.72 -23.70 1.49
CA ASP A 132 1.64 -24.50 0.91
C ASP A 132 0.99 -23.79 -0.29
N ARG A 133 0.99 -22.46 -0.28
CA ARG A 133 0.56 -21.60 -1.40
C ARG A 133 1.65 -21.35 -2.44
N GLY A 134 2.78 -22.07 -2.37
CA GLY A 134 3.87 -22.02 -3.35
C GLY A 134 4.92 -20.94 -3.09
N TRP A 135 4.92 -20.29 -1.92
CA TRP A 135 6.01 -19.37 -1.56
C TRP A 135 7.30 -20.14 -1.26
N VAL A 136 8.39 -19.71 -1.90
CA VAL A 136 9.74 -20.20 -1.64
C VAL A 136 10.58 -18.99 -1.24
N HIS A 137 11.19 -19.05 -0.05
CA HIS A 137 12.09 -17.98 0.41
C HIS A 137 13.20 -17.78 -0.62
N THR A 138 13.31 -16.55 -1.10
CA THR A 138 14.30 -16.13 -2.08
C THR A 138 15.20 -15.07 -1.43
N PRO A 139 16.44 -15.45 -1.03
CA PRO A 139 17.38 -14.54 -0.40
C PRO A 139 17.60 -13.27 -1.23
N GLY A 140 17.58 -12.11 -0.57
CA GLY A 140 17.73 -10.81 -1.24
C GLY A 140 16.48 -10.28 -1.95
N ILE A 141 15.39 -11.06 -2.02
CA ILE A 141 14.05 -10.57 -2.37
C ILE A 141 13.19 -10.49 -1.11
N ASP A 142 13.04 -11.61 -0.39
CA ASP A 142 12.23 -11.67 0.83
C ASP A 142 12.89 -10.95 2.01
N ASP A 143 14.22 -10.80 1.99
CA ASP A 143 14.97 -10.06 3.02
C ASP A 143 15.17 -8.58 2.66
N ALA A 144 14.73 -8.16 1.47
CA ALA A 144 14.87 -6.79 1.04
C ALA A 144 13.95 -5.88 1.86
N THR A 145 14.36 -4.63 2.07
CA THR A 145 13.55 -3.63 2.76
C THR A 145 12.16 -3.53 2.15
N THR A 146 12.00 -3.75 0.83
CA THR A 146 10.68 -3.75 0.16
C THR A 146 9.68 -4.74 0.76
N GLU A 147 10.13 -5.84 1.35
CA GLU A 147 9.25 -6.84 1.98
C GLU A 147 9.23 -6.71 3.52
N CYS A 148 10.36 -6.35 4.15
CA CYS A 148 10.47 -6.26 5.62
C CYS A 148 10.33 -4.85 6.22
N GLY A 149 10.14 -3.80 5.42
CA GLY A 149 10.22 -2.39 5.85
C GLY A 149 9.13 -1.91 6.82
N LEU A 150 8.25 -2.81 7.26
CA LEU A 150 7.18 -2.57 8.24
C LEU A 150 7.20 -3.61 9.37
N ASP A 151 8.19 -4.52 9.39
CA ASP A 151 8.24 -5.62 10.35
C ASP A 151 8.56 -5.16 11.77
N HIS A 152 9.18 -3.99 11.92
CA HIS A 152 9.48 -3.35 13.20
C HIS A 152 8.32 -2.49 13.73
N MET A 153 7.27 -2.27 12.94
CA MET A 153 6.12 -1.48 13.36
C MET A 153 5.12 -2.37 14.10
N ASP A 154 4.83 -2.03 15.35
CA ASP A 154 3.92 -2.80 16.22
C ASP A 154 2.57 -2.12 16.47
N ASN A 155 2.43 -0.84 16.09
CA ASN A 155 1.23 -0.03 16.34
C ASN A 155 0.18 -0.13 15.20
N TRP A 156 -0.21 -1.36 14.87
CA TRP A 156 -1.27 -1.64 13.92
C TRP A 156 -2.65 -1.54 14.58
N ASP A 157 -3.61 -0.88 13.93
CA ASP A 157 -5.00 -0.89 14.40
C ASP A 157 -5.64 -2.27 14.23
N PHE A 158 -5.27 -2.97 13.14
CA PHE A 158 -5.72 -4.33 12.85
C PHE A 158 -4.56 -5.22 12.41
N VAL A 159 -4.55 -6.46 12.89
CA VAL A 159 -3.66 -7.52 12.38
C VAL A 159 -4.54 -8.68 11.93
N ILE A 160 -4.57 -8.93 10.63
CA ILE A 160 -5.34 -10.01 10.02
C ILE A 160 -4.44 -11.21 9.81
N SER A 161 -4.83 -12.34 10.38
CA SER A 161 -4.18 -13.62 10.17
C SER A 161 -4.87 -14.35 9.01
N ASN A 162 -4.09 -14.65 7.97
CA ASN A 162 -4.51 -15.32 6.73
C ASN A 162 -3.92 -16.73 6.69
N ASN A 163 -4.22 -17.54 7.70
CA ASN A 163 -4.01 -18.98 7.66
C ASN A 163 -5.31 -19.68 7.31
N ASP A 164 -5.22 -20.92 6.84
CA ASP A 164 -6.38 -21.69 6.40
C ASP A 164 -7.31 -22.07 7.56
N ASP A 165 -6.81 -22.05 8.80
CA ASP A 165 -7.53 -22.30 10.06
C ASP A 165 -8.14 -21.05 10.71
N ASP A 166 -7.87 -19.85 10.19
CA ASP A 166 -8.33 -18.60 10.79
C ASP A 166 -9.70 -18.15 10.24
N ASP A 167 -10.53 -17.55 11.11
CA ASP A 167 -11.79 -16.90 10.69
C ASP A 167 -11.47 -15.56 10.03
N LEU A 168 -11.15 -15.59 8.73
CA LEU A 168 -10.87 -14.40 7.95
C LEU A 168 -12.09 -13.47 7.86
N GLU A 169 -13.30 -14.03 7.83
CA GLU A 169 -14.53 -13.28 7.64
C GLU A 169 -14.87 -12.44 8.87
N GLY A 170 -14.81 -13.04 10.07
CA GLY A 170 -15.01 -12.31 11.32
C GLY A 170 -13.94 -11.25 11.57
N GLN A 171 -12.69 -11.51 11.17
CA GLN A 171 -11.61 -10.53 11.23
C GLN A 171 -11.86 -9.34 10.30
N LEU A 172 -12.31 -9.59 9.06
CA LEU A 172 -12.65 -8.53 8.10
C LEU A 172 -13.87 -7.72 8.54
N GLU A 173 -14.86 -8.35 9.17
CA GLU A 173 -16.05 -7.64 9.66
C GLU A 173 -15.69 -6.60 10.72
N SER A 174 -14.73 -6.90 11.60
CA SER A 174 -14.23 -5.95 12.59
C SER A 174 -13.58 -4.72 11.95
N VAL A 175 -12.84 -4.93 10.85
CA VAL A 175 -12.25 -3.83 10.06
C VAL A 175 -13.34 -3.00 9.40
N LEU A 176 -14.32 -3.65 8.76
CA LEU A 176 -15.43 -2.98 8.09
C LEU A 176 -16.27 -2.17 9.07
N GLN A 177 -16.51 -2.68 10.28
CA GLN A 177 -17.23 -1.94 11.31
C GLN A 177 -16.49 -0.66 11.71
N ALA A 178 -15.17 -0.71 11.89
CA ALA A 178 -14.36 0.47 12.18
C ALA A 178 -14.36 1.45 11.00
N VAL A 179 -14.27 0.95 9.76
CA VAL A 179 -14.42 1.77 8.56
C VAL A 179 -15.80 2.43 8.55
N HIS A 180 -16.89 1.74 8.85
CA HIS A 180 -18.22 2.36 8.89
C HIS A 180 -18.39 3.39 10.01
N GLN A 181 -17.87 3.14 11.22
CA GLN A 181 -17.90 4.09 12.34
C GLN A 181 -17.14 5.37 12.01
N HIS A 182 -15.96 5.24 11.42
CA HIS A 182 -15.16 6.37 10.96
C HIS A 182 -15.54 6.87 9.57
N CYS A 183 -16.51 6.21 8.92
CA CYS A 183 -17.30 6.35 7.66
C CYS A 183 -18.57 7.23 7.67
N SER A 184 -19.26 7.22 8.82
CA SER A 184 -20.58 7.81 9.02
C SER A 184 -20.55 9.33 9.20
#